data_AF-A0A8H9C5G1-F1
#
_entry.id   AF-A0A8H9C5G1-F1
#
_cell.length_a   1.000
_cell.length_b   1.000
_cell.length_c   1.000
_cell.angle_alpha   90.00
_cell.angle_beta   90.00
_cell.angle_gamma   90.00
#
_symmetry.space_group_name_H-M   'P 1'
#
loop_
_entity.id
_entity.type
_entity.pdbx_description
1 polymer ?
#
loop_
_entity_poly.entity_id
_entity_poly.type
_entity_poly.pdbx_seq_one_letter_code
_entity_poly.pdbx_strand_id
1 'polypeptide(L)'
;MAGSEASGVEAGDGLARDYAAARHEAELLAGGTGDLAQRTLAYHHLFRHSGGGHAFPLLAAHGALWARGYFAWGGRAGAALSLAALHRPDLRRARLAGLAGFAEAFREINRRVFVEVYAGYRFTLAHGERAGAEAHLDPGLLDALNRCHRAGRRMRSLNPGERAYLFEACFRWEQRAVVAPAVAAAAAGFAWEPVRRLALRPSIRFAYMPRRETLHFADFADTDERIEKGLRAFAIAEAVGWGTVEARLSRYGALPAGFFAAAGTAFHATRARLLAGEPGPQRLPQPA
;
A
#
# COMPACT_ATOMS: atom_id res chain seq x y z
N MET A 1 -32.00 12.86 -35.02
CA MET A 1 -30.97 12.05 -34.34
C MET A 1 -29.84 12.97 -33.88
N ALA A 2 -30.03 13.69 -32.77
CA ALA A 2 -29.06 14.65 -32.23
C ALA A 2 -29.17 14.71 -30.69
N GLY A 3 -29.21 13.52 -30.04
CA GLY A 3 -29.43 13.40 -28.60
C GLY A 3 -28.48 12.42 -27.89
N SER A 4 -27.47 11.89 -28.58
CA SER A 4 -26.57 10.87 -28.02
C SER A 4 -25.18 11.40 -27.65
N GLU A 5 -24.76 12.56 -28.18
CA GLU A 5 -23.40 13.09 -27.91
C GLU A 5 -23.35 13.97 -26.64
N ALA A 6 -24.42 14.70 -26.33
CA ALA A 6 -24.47 15.57 -25.15
C ALA A 6 -24.50 14.77 -23.82
N SER A 7 -25.18 13.62 -23.78
CA SER A 7 -25.26 12.79 -22.57
C SER A 7 -23.96 12.03 -22.27
N GLY A 8 -23.14 11.76 -23.30
CA GLY A 8 -21.84 11.11 -23.15
C GLY A 8 -20.78 12.04 -22.54
N VAL A 9 -20.77 13.31 -22.93
CA VAL A 9 -19.83 14.32 -22.41
C VAL A 9 -20.16 14.68 -20.95
N GLU A 10 -21.44 14.91 -20.62
CA GLU A 10 -21.85 15.20 -19.23
C GLU A 10 -21.62 14.00 -18.29
N ALA A 11 -21.80 12.77 -18.78
CA ALA A 11 -21.51 11.57 -18.00
C ALA A 11 -20.01 11.37 -17.76
N GLY A 12 -19.16 11.68 -18.76
CA GLY A 12 -17.70 11.65 -18.64
C GLY A 12 -17.17 12.68 -17.64
N ASP A 13 -17.72 13.90 -17.66
CA ASP A 13 -17.36 14.96 -16.71
C ASP A 13 -17.75 14.61 -15.27
N GLY A 14 -18.85 13.88 -15.08
CA GLY A 14 -19.25 13.34 -13.78
C GLY A 14 -18.26 12.31 -13.23
N LEU A 15 -17.87 11.32 -14.05
CA LEU A 15 -16.94 10.26 -13.63
C LEU A 15 -15.56 10.81 -13.28
N ALA A 16 -15.05 11.78 -14.04
CA ALA A 16 -13.78 12.43 -13.75
C ALA A 16 -13.79 13.15 -12.39
N ARG A 17 -14.87 13.88 -12.08
CA ARG A 17 -15.05 14.53 -10.77
C ARG A 17 -15.14 13.51 -9.64
N ASP A 18 -15.90 12.43 -9.83
CA ASP A 18 -16.08 11.40 -8.81
C ASP A 18 -14.79 10.63 -8.53
N TYR A 19 -13.99 10.34 -9.56
CA TYR A 19 -12.67 9.75 -9.41
C TYR A 19 -11.70 10.71 -8.68
N ALA A 20 -11.70 11.99 -9.06
CA ALA A 20 -10.89 13.00 -8.37
C ALA A 20 -11.27 13.15 -6.89
N ALA A 21 -12.56 13.10 -6.57
CA ALA A 21 -13.05 13.12 -5.18
C ALA A 21 -12.62 11.86 -4.40
N ALA A 22 -12.72 10.68 -5.02
CA ALA A 22 -12.24 9.43 -4.42
C ALA A 22 -10.72 9.47 -4.15
N ARG A 23 -9.95 10.05 -5.07
CA ARG A 23 -8.51 10.26 -4.92
C ARG A 23 -8.18 11.25 -3.81
N HIS A 24 -8.88 12.38 -3.74
CA HIS A 24 -8.69 13.37 -2.69
C HIS A 24 -8.97 12.77 -1.30
N GLU A 25 -10.06 12.01 -1.15
CA GLU A 25 -10.36 11.27 0.08
C GLU A 25 -9.22 10.28 0.41
N ALA A 26 -8.70 9.58 -0.59
CA ALA A 26 -7.58 8.66 -0.42
C ALA A 26 -6.31 9.38 0.05
N GLU A 27 -6.00 10.56 -0.47
CA GLU A 27 -4.83 11.36 -0.06
C GLU A 27 -4.94 11.82 1.40
N LEU A 28 -6.12 12.25 1.83
CA LEU A 28 -6.39 12.59 3.24
C LEU A 28 -6.18 11.37 4.15
N LEU A 29 -6.74 10.21 3.76
CA LEU A 29 -6.58 8.95 4.50
C LEU A 29 -5.16 8.39 4.44
N ALA A 30 -4.38 8.73 3.41
CA ALA A 30 -2.99 8.34 3.30
C ALA A 30 -2.13 9.02 4.36
N GLY A 31 -2.50 10.26 4.73
CA GLY A 31 -1.73 11.12 5.61
C GLY A 31 -0.33 11.41 5.05
N GLY A 32 0.59 11.76 5.93
CA GLY A 32 2.03 11.80 5.63
C GLY A 32 2.63 10.40 5.58
N THR A 33 3.88 10.31 5.14
CA THR A 33 4.64 9.04 5.03
C THR A 33 4.76 8.28 6.36
N GLY A 34 4.73 8.97 7.49
CA GLY A 34 4.74 8.39 8.84
C GLY A 34 3.39 7.87 9.36
N ASP A 35 2.26 8.18 8.71
CA ASP A 35 0.90 7.88 9.21
C ASP A 35 0.47 6.43 8.88
N LEU A 36 1.33 5.47 9.19
CA LEU A 36 1.14 4.04 8.90
C LEU A 36 -0.09 3.44 9.58
N ALA A 37 -0.41 3.87 10.81
CA ALA A 37 -1.59 3.39 11.52
C ALA A 37 -2.89 3.82 10.83
N GLN A 38 -2.93 5.06 10.32
CA GLN A 38 -4.07 5.59 9.56
C GLN A 38 -4.26 4.82 8.25
N ARG A 39 -3.18 4.61 7.48
CA ARG A 39 -3.23 3.79 6.26
C ARG A 39 -3.65 2.36 6.54
N THR A 40 -3.11 1.75 7.61
CA THR A 40 -3.46 0.39 8.00
C THR A 40 -4.94 0.28 8.36
N LEU A 41 -5.51 1.28 9.04
CA LEU A 41 -6.94 1.33 9.35
C LEU A 41 -7.81 1.31 8.08
N ALA A 42 -7.46 2.13 7.09
CA ALA A 42 -8.19 2.19 5.83
C ALA A 42 -8.00 0.93 4.97
N TYR A 43 -6.78 0.38 4.88
CA TYR A 43 -6.55 -0.91 4.21
C TYR A 43 -7.33 -2.05 4.85
N HIS A 44 -7.32 -2.11 6.17
CA HIS A 44 -8.10 -3.07 6.93
C HIS A 44 -9.61 -2.90 6.66
N HIS A 45 -10.10 -1.66 6.59
CA HIS A 45 -11.48 -1.38 6.20
C HIS A 45 -11.80 -1.92 4.80
N LEU A 46 -10.96 -1.70 3.77
CA LEU A 46 -11.20 -2.24 2.43
C LEU A 46 -11.28 -3.78 2.42
N PHE A 47 -10.36 -4.43 3.13
CA PHE A 47 -10.37 -5.88 3.27
C PHE A 47 -11.67 -6.38 3.91
N ARG A 48 -12.11 -5.77 5.02
CA ARG A 48 -13.35 -6.15 5.70
C ARG A 48 -14.61 -5.80 4.90
N HIS A 49 -14.66 -4.62 4.30
CA HIS A 49 -15.78 -4.15 3.48
C HIS A 49 -16.00 -5.06 2.26
N SER A 50 -14.92 -5.57 1.66
CA SER A 50 -15.00 -6.56 0.57
C SER A 50 -15.36 -7.99 1.03
N GLY A 51 -15.69 -8.21 2.30
CA GLY A 51 -15.94 -9.54 2.85
C GLY A 51 -14.71 -10.45 2.85
N GLY A 52 -13.51 -9.87 2.85
CA GLY A 52 -12.24 -10.59 2.71
C GLY A 52 -11.85 -10.94 1.27
N GLY A 53 -12.61 -10.49 0.27
CA GLY A 53 -12.30 -10.73 -1.14
C GLY A 53 -11.10 -9.93 -1.65
N HIS A 54 -11.00 -8.66 -1.26
CA HIS A 54 -9.89 -7.78 -1.65
C HIS A 54 -8.73 -7.91 -0.66
N ALA A 55 -7.91 -8.95 -0.86
CA ALA A 55 -6.77 -9.28 0.01
C ALA A 55 -5.57 -8.34 -0.12
N PHE A 56 -5.41 -7.69 -1.27
CA PHE A 56 -4.25 -6.84 -1.57
C PHE A 56 -4.00 -5.75 -0.49
N PRO A 57 -5.01 -4.93 -0.08
CA PRO A 57 -4.88 -3.96 1.00
C PRO A 57 -4.27 -4.52 2.28
N LEU A 58 -4.69 -5.72 2.68
CA LEU A 58 -4.22 -6.34 3.91
C LEU A 58 -2.74 -6.71 3.82
N LEU A 59 -2.30 -7.27 2.69
CA LEU A 59 -0.88 -7.57 2.46
C LEU A 59 -0.05 -6.30 2.33
N ALA A 60 -0.57 -5.26 1.68
CA ALA A 60 0.07 -3.96 1.59
C ALA A 60 0.29 -3.33 2.98
N ALA A 61 -0.65 -3.52 3.92
CA ALA A 61 -0.48 -3.11 5.31
C ALA A 61 0.65 -3.88 6.00
N HIS A 62 0.74 -5.21 5.83
CA HIS A 62 1.86 -6.01 6.32
C HIS A 62 3.21 -5.53 5.75
N GLY A 63 3.25 -5.20 4.46
CA GLY A 63 4.41 -4.61 3.78
C GLY A 63 4.85 -3.31 4.41
N ALA A 64 3.92 -2.37 4.58
CA ALA A 64 4.17 -1.05 5.15
C ALA A 64 4.72 -1.13 6.58
N LEU A 65 4.09 -1.97 7.41
CA LEU A 65 4.47 -2.13 8.82
C LEU A 65 5.79 -2.88 8.98
N TRP A 66 6.07 -3.88 8.14
CA TRP A 66 7.38 -4.54 8.11
C TRP A 66 8.48 -3.55 7.70
N ALA A 67 8.24 -2.75 6.65
CA ALA A 67 9.22 -1.81 6.12
C ALA A 67 9.63 -0.75 7.16
N ARG A 68 8.72 -0.34 8.06
CA ARG A 68 9.05 0.55 9.19
C ARG A 68 10.21 0.01 10.01
N GLY A 69 10.15 -1.26 10.42
CA GLY A 69 11.21 -1.90 11.21
C GLY A 69 12.50 -2.07 10.42
N TYR A 70 12.38 -2.43 9.14
CA TYR A 70 13.52 -2.56 8.23
C TYR A 70 14.30 -1.24 8.08
N PHE A 71 13.61 -0.13 7.83
CA PHE A 71 14.26 1.18 7.69
C PHE A 71 14.80 1.73 9.00
N ALA A 72 14.15 1.48 10.15
CA ALA A 72 14.68 1.85 11.46
C ALA A 72 15.99 1.11 11.77
N TRP A 73 16.05 -0.20 11.47
CA TRP A 73 17.30 -0.96 11.56
C TRP A 73 18.35 -0.46 10.56
N GLY A 74 17.96 -0.25 9.30
CA GLY A 74 18.84 0.24 8.24
C GLY A 74 19.45 1.61 8.55
N GLY A 75 18.67 2.51 9.16
CA GLY A 75 19.16 3.81 9.63
C GLY A 75 20.26 3.67 10.70
N ARG A 76 20.09 2.78 11.68
CA ARG A 76 21.11 2.50 12.71
C ARG A 76 22.36 1.86 12.11
N ALA A 77 22.20 0.88 11.23
CA ALA A 77 23.31 0.23 10.55
C ALA A 77 24.09 1.23 9.67
N GLY A 78 23.38 2.08 8.93
CA GLY A 78 23.98 3.15 8.14
C GLY A 78 24.70 4.19 9.00
N ALA A 79 24.13 4.56 10.16
CA ALA A 79 24.79 5.43 11.12
C ALA A 79 26.13 4.85 11.60
N ALA A 80 26.18 3.56 11.91
CA ALA A 80 27.41 2.87 12.29
C ALA A 80 28.43 2.81 11.12
N LEU A 81 28.00 2.43 9.92
CA LEU A 81 28.87 2.38 8.72
C LEU A 81 29.41 3.77 8.34
N SER A 82 28.68 4.83 8.68
CA SER A 82 29.10 6.21 8.42
C SER A 82 30.31 6.63 9.24
N LEU A 83 30.63 5.92 10.34
CA LEU A 83 31.76 6.23 11.21
C LEU A 83 33.12 6.06 10.50
N ALA A 84 33.18 5.22 9.45
CA ALA A 84 34.36 5.14 8.59
C ALA A 84 34.68 6.45 7.83
N ALA A 85 33.76 7.43 7.85
CA ALA A 85 33.94 8.76 7.29
C ALA A 85 33.98 9.87 8.35
N LEU A 86 34.36 9.57 9.61
CA LEU A 86 34.45 10.58 10.68
C LEU A 86 35.36 11.77 10.33
N HIS A 87 36.48 11.52 9.65
CA HIS A 87 37.40 12.56 9.19
C HIS A 87 36.93 13.29 7.91
N ARG A 88 35.77 12.93 7.36
CA ARG A 88 35.15 13.55 6.18
C ARG A 88 33.70 13.92 6.51
N PRO A 89 33.48 14.97 7.32
CA PRO A 89 32.16 15.29 7.86
C PRO A 89 31.12 15.56 6.77
N ASP A 90 31.51 16.20 5.65
CA ASP A 90 30.61 16.45 4.52
C ASP A 90 30.15 15.17 3.84
N LEU A 91 31.08 14.25 3.59
CA LEU A 91 30.76 12.94 3.03
C LEU A 91 29.85 12.14 3.98
N ARG A 92 30.12 12.19 5.29
CA ARG A 92 29.29 11.54 6.30
C ARG A 92 27.86 12.12 6.29
N ARG A 93 27.72 13.44 6.31
CA ARG A 93 26.41 14.12 6.23
C ARG A 93 25.66 13.75 4.96
N ALA A 94 26.31 13.81 3.80
CA ALA A 94 25.72 13.46 2.51
C ALA A 94 25.23 11.99 2.48
N ARG A 95 26.02 11.06 3.02
CA ARG A 95 25.65 9.63 3.11
C ARG A 95 24.43 9.39 3.99
N LEU A 96 24.37 10.01 5.16
CA LEU A 96 23.24 9.88 6.08
C LEU A 96 21.98 10.55 5.52
N ALA A 97 22.12 11.73 4.90
CA ALA A 97 21.03 12.40 4.21
C ALA A 97 20.49 11.55 3.04
N GLY A 98 21.39 10.97 2.23
CA GLY A 98 21.01 10.05 1.14
C GLY A 98 20.29 8.81 1.64
N LEU A 99 20.73 8.22 2.76
CA LEU A 99 20.05 7.07 3.36
C LEU A 99 18.65 7.44 3.89
N ALA A 100 18.51 8.60 4.53
CA ALA A 100 17.23 9.10 4.99
C ALA A 100 16.27 9.37 3.82
N GLY A 101 16.77 10.01 2.75
CA GLY A 101 16.02 10.24 1.51
C GLY A 101 15.61 8.95 0.81
N PHE A 102 16.48 7.94 0.79
CA PHE A 102 16.16 6.62 0.26
C PHE A 102 15.03 5.94 1.04
N ALA A 103 15.10 5.93 2.38
CA ALA A 103 14.03 5.40 3.21
C ALA A 103 12.71 6.17 3.02
N GLU A 104 12.78 7.50 2.88
CA GLU A 104 11.61 8.33 2.66
C GLU A 104 10.94 8.07 1.31
N ALA A 105 11.73 7.86 0.25
CA ALA A 105 11.21 7.49 -1.07
C ALA A 105 10.38 6.19 -1.01
N PHE A 106 10.82 5.17 -0.25
CA PHE A 106 10.05 3.95 -0.07
C PHE A 106 8.77 4.14 0.74
N ARG A 107 8.77 5.02 1.75
CA ARG A 107 7.53 5.36 2.47
C ARG A 107 6.55 6.11 1.58
N GLU A 108 7.05 6.99 0.71
CA GLU A 108 6.23 7.70 -0.28
C GLU A 108 5.66 6.74 -1.33
N ILE A 109 6.42 5.74 -1.79
CA ILE A 109 5.90 4.68 -2.66
C ILE A 109 4.71 3.98 -1.98
N ASN A 110 4.88 3.56 -0.73
CA ASN A 110 3.79 2.92 0.02
C ASN A 110 2.55 3.84 0.16
N ARG A 111 2.77 5.15 0.37
CA ARG A 111 1.70 6.14 0.44
C ARG A 111 0.96 6.26 -0.90
N ARG A 112 1.68 6.31 -2.02
CA ARG A 112 1.08 6.38 -3.37
C ARG A 112 0.27 5.13 -3.69
N VAL A 113 0.82 3.94 -3.42
CA VAL A 113 0.11 2.67 -3.58
C VAL A 113 -1.22 2.70 -2.80
N PHE A 114 -1.19 3.18 -1.56
CA PHE A 114 -2.41 3.33 -0.76
C PHE A 114 -3.45 4.22 -1.44
N VAL A 115 -3.02 5.40 -1.91
CA VAL A 115 -3.91 6.36 -2.57
C VAL A 115 -4.63 5.71 -3.75
N GLU A 116 -3.88 5.09 -4.65
CA GLU A 116 -4.47 4.53 -5.87
C GLU A 116 -5.37 3.32 -5.59
N VAL A 117 -4.99 2.46 -4.65
CA VAL A 117 -5.79 1.28 -4.26
C VAL A 117 -7.10 1.70 -3.61
N TYR A 118 -7.05 2.66 -2.69
CA TYR A 118 -8.25 3.15 -2.01
C TYR A 118 -9.16 3.91 -2.98
N ALA A 119 -8.61 4.83 -3.78
CA ALA A 119 -9.36 5.60 -4.77
C ALA A 119 -10.02 4.67 -5.79
N GLY A 120 -9.25 3.72 -6.35
CA GLY A 120 -9.74 2.75 -7.32
C GLY A 120 -10.86 1.88 -6.76
N TYR A 121 -10.71 1.35 -5.54
CA TYR A 121 -11.77 0.57 -4.90
C TYR A 121 -13.04 1.40 -4.66
N ARG A 122 -12.91 2.62 -4.10
CA ARG A 122 -14.06 3.49 -3.80
C ARG A 122 -14.79 3.94 -5.06
N PHE A 123 -14.06 4.33 -6.09
CA PHE A 123 -14.63 4.74 -7.37
C PHE A 123 -15.36 3.58 -8.04
N THR A 124 -14.71 2.43 -8.19
CA THR A 124 -15.30 1.27 -8.87
C THR A 124 -16.50 0.69 -8.12
N LEU A 125 -16.54 0.81 -6.79
CA LEU A 125 -17.69 0.39 -6.00
C LEU A 125 -18.97 1.12 -6.41
N ALA A 126 -18.88 2.40 -6.76
CA ALA A 126 -20.02 3.23 -7.15
C ALA A 126 -20.23 3.32 -8.67
N HIS A 127 -19.14 3.32 -9.45
CA HIS A 127 -19.17 3.68 -10.87
C HIS A 127 -18.57 2.63 -11.81
N GLY A 128 -18.02 1.52 -11.29
CA GLY A 128 -17.17 0.63 -12.08
C GLY A 128 -17.88 -0.06 -13.27
N GLU A 129 -19.21 -0.16 -13.25
CA GLU A 129 -20.00 -0.74 -14.36
C GLU A 129 -20.61 0.33 -15.29
N ARG A 130 -20.33 1.62 -15.06
CA ARG A 130 -20.77 2.71 -15.94
C ARG A 130 -19.83 2.83 -17.13
N ALA A 131 -20.40 3.12 -18.31
CA ALA A 131 -19.61 3.44 -19.50
C ALA A 131 -18.67 4.63 -19.21
N GLY A 132 -17.41 4.52 -19.63
CA GLY A 132 -16.37 5.52 -19.39
C GLY A 132 -15.53 5.29 -18.12
N ALA A 133 -15.88 4.33 -17.25
CA ALA A 133 -15.08 4.01 -16.07
C ALA A 133 -13.67 3.50 -16.42
N GLU A 134 -13.52 2.86 -17.58
CA GLU A 134 -12.26 2.38 -18.16
C GLU A 134 -11.27 3.51 -18.50
N ALA A 135 -11.71 4.76 -18.56
CA ALA A 135 -10.82 5.91 -18.75
C ALA A 135 -10.00 6.24 -17.49
N HIS A 136 -10.40 5.73 -16.32
CA HIS A 136 -9.80 6.10 -15.03
C HIS A 136 -8.98 4.97 -14.38
N LEU A 137 -9.19 3.71 -14.78
CA LEU A 137 -8.48 2.56 -14.25
C LEU A 137 -8.00 1.64 -15.37
N ASP A 138 -6.91 0.94 -15.12
CA ASP A 138 -6.46 -0.16 -15.98
C ASP A 138 -7.60 -1.18 -16.19
N PRO A 139 -7.89 -1.61 -17.44
CA PRO A 139 -9.02 -2.49 -17.72
C PRO A 139 -9.02 -3.81 -16.93
N GLY A 140 -7.83 -4.38 -16.69
CA GLY A 140 -7.71 -5.62 -15.91
C GLY A 140 -8.02 -5.40 -14.44
N LEU A 141 -7.57 -4.27 -13.88
CA LEU A 141 -7.90 -3.87 -12.52
C LEU A 141 -9.39 -3.55 -12.36
N LEU A 142 -9.99 -2.85 -13.33
CA LEU A 142 -11.40 -2.52 -13.36
C LEU A 142 -12.28 -3.78 -13.36
N ASP A 143 -12.00 -4.74 -14.25
CA ASP A 143 -12.75 -6.01 -14.28
C ASP A 143 -12.63 -6.77 -12.96
N ALA A 144 -11.42 -6.90 -12.42
CA ALA A 144 -11.18 -7.60 -11.16
C ALA A 144 -11.95 -6.97 -9.98
N LEU A 145 -11.92 -5.64 -9.85
CA LEU A 145 -12.66 -4.92 -8.82
C LEU A 145 -14.18 -5.07 -9.02
N ASN A 146 -14.66 -4.95 -10.26
CA ASN A 146 -16.08 -5.15 -10.56
C ASN A 146 -16.58 -6.54 -10.20
N ARG A 147 -15.78 -7.59 -10.44
CA ARG A 147 -16.10 -8.96 -9.99
C ARG A 147 -16.22 -9.04 -8.47
N CYS A 148 -15.30 -8.40 -7.75
CA CYS A 148 -15.37 -8.30 -6.28
C CYS A 148 -16.66 -7.61 -5.82
N HIS A 149 -17.00 -6.46 -6.41
CA HIS A 149 -18.18 -5.69 -6.04
C HIS A 149 -19.48 -6.44 -6.37
N ARG A 150 -19.55 -7.13 -7.53
CA ARG A 150 -20.69 -8.00 -7.87
C ARG A 150 -20.87 -9.13 -6.87
N ALA A 151 -19.78 -9.77 -6.43
CA ALA A 151 -19.85 -10.80 -5.40
C ALA A 151 -20.38 -10.23 -4.08
N GLY A 152 -19.88 -9.05 -3.67
CA GLY A 152 -20.38 -8.33 -2.48
C GLY A 152 -21.86 -7.98 -2.56
N ARG A 153 -22.33 -7.41 -3.69
CA ARG A 153 -23.75 -7.12 -3.92
C ARG A 153 -24.65 -8.35 -3.86
N ARG A 154 -24.11 -9.53 -4.21
CA ARG A 154 -24.78 -10.83 -4.13
C ARG A 154 -24.57 -11.55 -2.79
N MET A 155 -23.97 -10.88 -1.80
CA MET A 155 -23.63 -11.45 -0.48
C MET A 155 -22.83 -12.76 -0.58
N ARG A 156 -21.97 -12.86 -1.59
CA ARG A 156 -21.14 -14.04 -1.86
C ARG A 156 -19.68 -13.72 -1.61
N SER A 157 -18.98 -14.60 -0.91
CA SER A 157 -17.52 -14.54 -0.78
C SER A 157 -16.83 -14.97 -2.08
N LEU A 158 -15.71 -14.32 -2.39
CA LEU A 158 -14.82 -14.79 -3.46
C LEU A 158 -14.17 -16.11 -3.06
N ASN A 159 -14.16 -17.06 -3.99
CA ASN A 159 -13.39 -18.29 -3.83
C ASN A 159 -11.87 -17.99 -3.94
N PRO A 160 -10.99 -18.94 -3.56
CA PRO A 160 -9.54 -18.73 -3.60
C PRO A 160 -9.01 -18.28 -4.97
N GLY A 161 -9.51 -18.86 -6.07
CA GLY A 161 -9.08 -18.50 -7.43
C GLY A 161 -9.51 -17.09 -7.84
N GLU A 162 -10.73 -16.67 -7.48
CA GLU A 162 -11.22 -15.31 -7.73
C GLU A 162 -10.44 -14.27 -6.91
N ARG A 163 -10.12 -14.59 -5.66
CA ARG A 163 -9.30 -13.72 -4.80
C ARG A 163 -7.86 -13.63 -5.30
N ALA A 164 -7.28 -14.73 -5.78
CA ALA A 164 -5.97 -14.76 -6.41
C ALA A 164 -5.94 -13.88 -7.67
N TYR A 165 -6.96 -14.00 -8.53
CA TYR A 165 -7.10 -13.16 -9.71
C TYR A 165 -7.16 -11.67 -9.37
N LEU A 166 -7.97 -11.28 -8.38
CA LEU A 166 -8.03 -9.90 -7.91
C LEU A 166 -6.70 -9.42 -7.33
N PHE A 167 -6.08 -10.23 -6.48
CA PHE A 167 -4.78 -9.90 -5.90
C PHE A 167 -3.73 -9.67 -6.99
N GLU A 168 -3.62 -10.60 -7.95
CA GLU A 168 -2.65 -10.52 -9.03
C GLU A 168 -2.90 -9.33 -9.95
N ALA A 169 -4.15 -9.03 -10.30
CA ALA A 169 -4.50 -7.85 -11.08
C ALA A 169 -4.05 -6.56 -10.39
N CYS A 170 -4.36 -6.39 -9.10
CA CYS A 170 -3.89 -5.27 -8.30
C CYS A 170 -2.36 -5.22 -8.22
N PHE A 171 -1.72 -6.34 -7.91
CA PHE A 171 -0.27 -6.40 -7.69
C PHE A 171 0.51 -6.09 -8.97
N ARG A 172 0.14 -6.70 -10.11
CA ARG A 172 0.80 -6.43 -11.39
C ARG A 172 0.63 -4.99 -11.85
N TRP A 173 -0.56 -4.43 -11.70
CA TRP A 173 -0.78 -3.02 -12.01
C TRP A 173 0.05 -2.11 -11.09
N GLU A 174 0.06 -2.38 -9.78
CA GLU A 174 0.84 -1.61 -8.79
C GLU A 174 2.33 -1.62 -9.15
N GLN A 175 2.86 -2.80 -9.49
CA GLN A 175 4.25 -2.95 -9.91
C GLN A 175 4.57 -2.12 -11.15
N ARG A 176 3.74 -2.18 -12.19
CA ARG A 176 3.97 -1.42 -13.44
C ARG A 176 3.80 0.08 -13.27
N ALA A 177 2.73 0.51 -12.62
CA ALA A 177 2.30 1.91 -12.61
C ALA A 177 2.94 2.74 -11.50
N VAL A 178 3.29 2.11 -10.37
CA VAL A 178 3.72 2.84 -9.16
C VAL A 178 5.09 2.36 -8.67
N VAL A 179 5.23 1.08 -8.34
CA VAL A 179 6.38 0.60 -7.55
C VAL A 179 7.65 0.49 -8.38
N ALA A 180 7.64 -0.22 -9.52
CA ALA A 180 8.85 -0.41 -10.33
C ALA A 180 9.54 0.91 -10.73
N PRO A 181 8.85 1.88 -11.35
CA PRO A 181 9.49 3.13 -11.74
C PRO A 181 10.01 3.92 -10.52
N ALA A 182 9.28 3.93 -9.41
CA ALA A 182 9.67 4.68 -8.23
C ALA A 182 10.84 4.03 -7.45
N VAL A 183 10.89 2.69 -7.37
CA VAL A 183 12.03 1.97 -6.79
C VAL A 183 13.28 2.20 -7.63
N ALA A 184 13.17 2.12 -8.97
CA ALA A 184 14.30 2.39 -9.87
C ALA A 184 14.82 3.83 -9.68
N ALA A 185 13.93 4.82 -9.61
CA ALA A 185 14.30 6.21 -9.36
C ALA A 185 14.98 6.40 -7.99
N ALA A 186 14.45 5.79 -6.93
CA ALA A 186 15.03 5.85 -5.59
C ALA A 186 16.42 5.20 -5.54
N ALA A 187 16.61 4.06 -6.20
CA ALA A 187 17.89 3.36 -6.28
C ALA A 187 18.94 4.18 -7.06
N ALA A 188 18.55 4.78 -8.18
CA ALA A 188 19.43 5.64 -8.97
C ALA A 188 19.87 6.90 -8.20
N GLY A 189 18.98 7.47 -7.38
CA GLY A 189 19.26 8.64 -6.55
C GLY A 189 20.15 8.37 -5.33
N PHE A 190 20.41 7.11 -4.96
CA PHE A 190 21.19 6.77 -3.77
C PHE A 190 22.63 6.37 -4.10
N ALA A 191 23.58 7.27 -3.88
CA ALA A 191 24.97 7.11 -4.29
C ALA A 191 25.84 6.23 -3.35
N TRP A 192 25.38 5.88 -2.15
CA TRP A 192 26.19 5.11 -1.20
C TRP A 192 26.15 3.60 -1.52
N GLU A 193 26.95 3.20 -2.51
CA GLU A 193 26.85 1.89 -3.17
C GLU A 193 26.78 0.67 -2.24
N PRO A 194 27.67 0.47 -1.24
CA PRO A 194 27.60 -0.71 -0.40
C PRO A 194 26.30 -0.78 0.42
N VAL A 195 25.81 0.37 0.88
CA VAL A 195 24.56 0.45 1.65
C VAL A 195 23.36 0.30 0.73
N ARG A 196 23.39 0.85 -0.48
CA ARG A 196 22.34 0.64 -1.49
C ARG A 196 22.19 -0.84 -1.81
N ARG A 197 23.29 -1.54 -2.13
CA ARG A 197 23.26 -2.97 -2.43
C ARG A 197 22.72 -3.81 -1.28
N LEU A 198 23.07 -3.47 -0.03
CA LEU A 198 22.50 -4.14 1.13
C LEU A 198 21.00 -3.85 1.27
N ALA A 199 20.60 -2.59 1.09
CA ALA A 199 19.22 -2.14 1.24
C ALA A 199 18.28 -2.75 0.19
N LEU A 200 18.78 -3.05 -1.01
CA LEU A 200 18.05 -3.71 -2.09
C LEU A 200 18.04 -5.24 -1.98
N ARG A 201 18.60 -5.84 -0.91
CA ARG A 201 18.60 -7.30 -0.72
C ARG A 201 17.87 -7.72 0.56
N PRO A 202 16.63 -7.25 0.78
CA PRO A 202 15.91 -7.56 1.99
C PRO A 202 15.57 -9.06 2.07
N SER A 203 15.63 -9.59 3.29
CA SER A 203 14.96 -10.84 3.63
C SER A 203 13.65 -10.50 4.35
N ILE A 204 12.53 -10.66 3.64
CA ILE A 204 11.21 -10.27 4.11
C ILE A 204 10.52 -11.46 4.75
N ARG A 205 10.11 -11.29 6.01
CA ARG A 205 9.23 -12.23 6.70
C ARG A 205 8.08 -11.46 7.33
N PHE A 206 6.89 -11.57 6.75
CA PHE A 206 5.69 -10.95 7.33
C PHE A 206 5.25 -11.69 8.59
N ALA A 207 4.54 -10.98 9.47
CA ALA A 207 4.17 -11.50 10.79
C ALA A 207 3.25 -12.75 10.75
N TYR A 208 2.57 -12.96 9.63
CA TYR A 208 1.71 -14.12 9.38
C TYR A 208 2.47 -15.32 8.81
N MET A 209 3.68 -15.12 8.25
CA MET A 209 4.43 -16.20 7.63
C MET A 209 4.90 -17.22 8.67
N PRO A 210 4.82 -18.54 8.36
CA PRO A 210 5.42 -19.58 9.18
C PRO A 210 6.91 -19.31 9.44
N ARG A 211 7.46 -19.83 10.56
CA ARG A 211 8.85 -19.53 10.98
C ARG A 211 9.91 -19.85 9.93
N ARG A 212 9.68 -20.89 9.11
CA ARG A 212 10.58 -21.37 8.05
C ARG A 212 10.40 -20.64 6.71
N GLU A 213 9.37 -19.80 6.58
CA GLU A 213 9.13 -19.03 5.37
C GLU A 213 9.82 -17.66 5.47
N THR A 214 10.62 -17.32 4.48
CA THR A 214 11.23 -15.99 4.31
C THR A 214 11.46 -15.76 2.82
N LEU A 215 11.16 -14.54 2.37
CA LEU A 215 11.33 -14.11 0.99
C LEU A 215 12.68 -13.42 0.86
N HIS A 216 13.65 -14.08 0.24
CA HIS A 216 15.01 -13.59 0.09
C HIS A 216 15.20 -12.91 -1.25
N PHE A 217 15.31 -11.58 -1.27
CA PHE A 217 15.51 -10.82 -2.50
C PHE A 217 16.99 -10.79 -2.90
N ALA A 218 17.27 -11.14 -4.15
CA ALA A 218 18.55 -10.95 -4.79
C ALA A 218 18.73 -9.50 -5.24
N ASP A 219 17.65 -8.88 -5.72
CA ASP A 219 17.56 -7.45 -6.00
C ASP A 219 16.09 -6.99 -5.94
N PHE A 220 15.73 -6.24 -4.89
CA PHE A 220 14.40 -5.67 -4.73
C PHE A 220 14.04 -4.69 -5.86
N ALA A 221 14.99 -4.19 -6.66
CA ALA A 221 14.70 -3.40 -7.85
C ALA A 221 14.24 -4.24 -9.06
N ASP A 222 14.44 -5.57 -9.04
CA ASP A 222 13.91 -6.49 -10.05
C ASP A 222 12.39 -6.63 -9.94
N THR A 223 11.69 -6.33 -11.04
CA THR A 223 10.23 -6.36 -11.08
C THR A 223 9.67 -7.78 -11.11
N ASP A 224 10.31 -8.70 -11.82
CA ASP A 224 9.85 -10.08 -11.93
C ASP A 224 10.06 -10.79 -10.59
N GLU A 225 11.18 -10.54 -9.91
CA GLU A 225 11.44 -11.05 -8.56
C GLU A 225 10.38 -10.54 -7.56
N ARG A 226 9.99 -9.25 -7.63
CA ARG A 226 8.92 -8.70 -6.79
C ARG A 226 7.57 -9.34 -7.09
N ILE A 227 7.24 -9.61 -8.36
CA ILE A 227 6.01 -10.30 -8.76
C ILE A 227 5.99 -11.73 -8.21
N GLU A 228 7.04 -12.51 -8.47
CA GLU A 228 7.15 -13.87 -7.96
C GLU A 228 6.96 -13.93 -6.44
N LYS A 229 7.70 -13.09 -5.71
CA LYS A 229 7.67 -13.07 -4.24
C LYS A 229 6.38 -12.50 -3.67
N GLY A 230 5.77 -11.53 -4.35
CA GLY A 230 4.45 -10.99 -3.99
C GLY A 230 3.35 -12.05 -4.11
N LEU A 231 3.35 -12.80 -5.21
CA LEU A 231 2.42 -13.93 -5.41
C LEU A 231 2.68 -15.06 -4.42
N ARG A 232 3.94 -15.35 -4.08
CA ARG A 232 4.28 -16.29 -3.00
C ARG A 232 3.78 -15.80 -1.63
N ALA A 233 3.94 -14.52 -1.31
CA ALA A 233 3.42 -13.94 -0.07
C ALA A 233 1.90 -14.10 0.04
N PHE A 234 1.18 -13.92 -1.06
CA PHE A 234 -0.25 -14.17 -1.17
C PHE A 234 -0.60 -15.65 -0.97
N ALA A 235 0.09 -16.56 -1.65
CA ALA A 235 -0.16 -18.00 -1.50
C ALA A 235 0.06 -18.47 -0.05
N ILE A 236 1.08 -17.95 0.64
CA ILE A 236 1.29 -18.23 2.07
C ILE A 236 0.16 -17.64 2.92
N ALA A 237 -0.29 -16.42 2.64
CA ALA A 237 -1.40 -15.79 3.36
C ALA A 237 -2.70 -16.59 3.22
N GLU A 238 -2.98 -17.04 2.00
CA GLU A 238 -4.12 -17.90 1.66
C GLU A 238 -4.07 -19.23 2.44
N ALA A 239 -2.91 -19.89 2.47
CA ALA A 239 -2.73 -21.15 3.20
C ALA A 239 -2.81 -21.02 4.73
N VAL A 240 -2.35 -19.90 5.29
CA VAL A 240 -2.40 -19.61 6.74
C VAL A 240 -3.80 -19.20 7.19
N GLY A 241 -4.63 -18.69 6.27
CA GLY A 241 -5.99 -18.24 6.51
C GLY A 241 -6.06 -16.76 6.90
N TRP A 242 -7.03 -16.06 6.31
CA TRP A 242 -7.14 -14.61 6.35
C TRP A 242 -7.39 -14.01 7.74
N GLY A 243 -8.15 -14.69 8.59
CA GLY A 243 -8.35 -14.26 9.98
C GLY A 243 -7.04 -14.23 10.77
N THR A 244 -6.15 -15.20 10.51
CA THR A 244 -4.80 -15.21 11.09
C THR A 244 -3.95 -14.09 10.51
N VAL A 245 -3.95 -13.91 9.18
CA VAL A 245 -3.20 -12.82 8.52
C VAL A 245 -3.55 -11.48 9.16
N GLU A 246 -4.84 -11.19 9.23
CA GLU A 246 -5.36 -9.95 9.81
C GLU A 246 -4.95 -9.75 11.26
N ALA A 247 -5.19 -10.73 12.13
CA ALA A 247 -4.84 -10.63 13.56
C ALA A 247 -3.35 -10.36 13.79
N ARG A 248 -2.49 -10.78 12.84
CA ARG A 248 -1.03 -10.66 12.93
C ARG A 248 -0.50 -9.25 12.63
N LEU A 249 -1.32 -8.30 12.16
CA LEU A 249 -0.86 -6.89 12.07
C LEU A 249 -0.48 -6.32 13.45
N SER A 250 -1.10 -6.79 14.54
CA SER A 250 -0.75 -6.39 15.91
C SER A 250 0.73 -6.61 16.26
N ARG A 251 1.37 -7.62 15.65
CA ARG A 251 2.75 -8.02 15.98
C ARG A 251 3.81 -7.00 15.57
N TYR A 252 3.47 -6.04 14.70
CA TYR A 252 4.43 -5.01 14.31
C TYR A 252 4.59 -3.89 15.35
N GLY A 253 3.75 -3.85 16.40
CA GLY A 253 3.85 -2.85 17.48
C GLY A 253 3.71 -1.40 17.00
N ALA A 254 2.99 -1.18 15.90
CA ALA A 254 2.78 0.13 15.27
C ALA A 254 1.32 0.60 15.34
N LEU A 255 0.42 -0.27 15.79
CA LEU A 255 -1.02 -0.01 15.86
C LEU A 255 -1.41 0.29 17.31
N PRO A 256 -2.36 1.22 17.54
CA PRO A 256 -2.84 1.52 18.89
C PRO A 256 -3.48 0.31 19.56
N ALA A 257 -3.48 0.29 20.89
CA ALA A 257 -4.18 -0.73 21.66
C ALA A 257 -5.68 -0.74 21.31
N GLY A 258 -6.28 -1.93 21.21
CA GLY A 258 -7.69 -2.06 20.84
C GLY A 258 -8.03 -1.78 19.37
N PHE A 259 -7.02 -1.58 18.50
CA PHE A 259 -7.20 -1.26 17.07
C PHE A 259 -8.29 -2.10 16.40
N PHE A 260 -8.26 -3.43 16.54
CA PHE A 260 -9.21 -4.33 15.88
C PHE A 260 -10.62 -4.30 16.49
N ALA A 261 -10.75 -4.08 17.80
CA ALA A 261 -12.03 -4.07 18.48
C ALA A 261 -12.91 -2.90 18.03
N ALA A 262 -12.28 -1.77 17.69
CA ALA A 262 -12.95 -0.56 17.24
C ALA A 262 -12.67 -0.23 15.76
N ALA A 263 -12.06 -1.12 14.97
CA ALA A 263 -11.53 -0.75 13.65
C ALA A 263 -12.59 -0.17 12.70
N GLY A 264 -13.80 -0.74 12.71
CA GLY A 264 -14.91 -0.24 11.87
C GLY A 264 -15.34 1.18 12.26
N THR A 265 -15.64 1.39 13.55
CA THR A 265 -16.05 2.71 14.06
C THR A 265 -14.93 3.74 13.96
N ALA A 266 -13.69 3.35 14.28
CA ALA A 266 -12.50 4.19 14.19
C ALA A 266 -12.22 4.64 12.75
N PHE A 267 -12.43 3.78 11.76
CA PHE A 267 -12.30 4.14 10.35
C PHE A 267 -13.31 5.23 9.99
N HIS A 268 -14.60 5.01 10.25
CA HIS A 268 -15.64 5.98 9.90
C HIS A 268 -15.46 7.32 10.62
N ALA A 269 -15.09 7.29 11.91
CA ALA A 269 -14.79 8.50 12.68
C ALA A 269 -13.59 9.27 12.10
N THR A 270 -12.50 8.55 11.77
CA THR A 270 -11.29 9.15 11.17
C THR A 270 -11.58 9.73 9.80
N ARG A 271 -12.32 9.01 8.95
CA ARG A 271 -12.76 9.48 7.64
C ARG A 271 -13.61 10.75 7.76
N ALA A 272 -14.61 10.75 8.64
CA ALA A 272 -15.48 11.92 8.84
C ALA A 272 -14.69 13.14 9.30
N ARG A 273 -13.80 12.96 10.31
CA ARG A 273 -12.93 14.02 10.83
C ARG A 273 -12.04 14.63 9.75
N LEU A 274 -11.38 13.79 8.95
CA LEU A 274 -10.47 14.24 7.90
C LEU A 274 -11.22 14.98 6.77
N LEU A 275 -12.41 14.51 6.38
CA LEU A 275 -13.25 15.18 5.38
C LEU A 275 -13.81 16.51 5.88
N ALA A 276 -14.02 16.66 7.20
CA ALA A 276 -14.42 17.92 7.82
C ALA A 276 -13.25 18.92 7.98
N GLY A 277 -12.01 18.53 7.67
CA GLY A 277 -10.83 19.38 7.83
C GLY A 277 -10.35 19.52 9.28
N GLU A 278 -10.81 18.66 10.19
CA GLU A 278 -10.44 18.74 11.60
C GLU A 278 -9.04 18.14 11.85
N PRO A 279 -8.17 18.81 12.65
CA PRO A 279 -6.82 18.30 12.93
C PRO A 279 -6.85 16.95 13.66
N GLY A 280 -5.83 16.12 13.40
CA GLY A 280 -5.66 14.82 14.07
C GLY A 280 -5.49 14.93 15.57
N PRO A 281 -5.75 13.86 16.34
CA PRO A 281 -5.29 13.81 17.73
C PRO A 281 -3.79 14.13 17.74
N GLN A 282 -3.36 14.99 18.66
CA GLN A 282 -1.97 15.40 18.82
C GLN A 282 -1.07 14.16 18.73
N ARG A 283 -0.07 14.21 17.84
CA ARG A 283 0.88 13.11 17.62
C ARG A 283 1.45 12.71 18.98
N LEU A 284 1.08 11.53 19.48
CA LEU A 284 1.83 10.91 20.56
C LEU A 284 3.28 10.77 20.06
N PRO A 285 4.29 11.17 20.87
CA PRO A 285 5.68 11.03 20.46
C PRO A 285 5.92 9.58 20.07
N GLN A 286 6.25 9.35 18.80
CA GLN A 286 6.62 8.02 18.35
C GLN A 286 8.00 7.72 18.97
N PRO A 287 8.17 6.59 19.67
CA PRO A 287 9.49 6.18 20.11
C PRO A 287 10.37 5.94 18.88
N ALA A 288 11.59 6.48 18.95
CA ALA A 288 12.62 6.44 17.92
C ALA A 288 12.99 5.01 17.49
#